data_AF-A0A1V8UJT5-F1
#
_entry.id   AF-A0A1V8UJT5-F1
#
_cell.length_a   1.000
_cell.length_b   1.000
_cell.length_c   1.000
_cell.angle_alpha   90.00
_cell.angle_beta   90.00
_cell.angle_gamma   90.00
#
_symmetry.space_group_name_H-M   'P 1'
#
loop_
_entity.id
_entity.type
_entity.pdbx_description
1 polymer ?
#
loop_
_entity_poly.entity_id
_entity_poly.type
_entity_poly.pdbx_seq_one_letter_code
_entity_poly.pdbx_strand_id
1 'polypeptide(L)'
;MEHLPLPHGALITVEERASYIAESYDGGSFEDYPNRSRFAELYSIFVKDGQIKLYPLPSGKAHLLADLEVFLQTWLFFGLIHEMFGNLASPDMFIDRDSEPSRLLLTTAGLPQIVKAWGALKDRGLQADMDTCAHLN
;
A
#
# COMPACT_ATOMS: atom_id res chain seq x y z
N MET A 1 11.87 19.28 -6.89
CA MET A 1 11.98 18.11 -7.78
C MET A 1 10.99 18.34 -8.91
N GLU A 2 11.52 18.63 -10.09
CA GLU A 2 10.75 18.80 -11.31
C GLU A 2 10.07 17.47 -11.64
N HIS A 3 8.76 17.55 -11.71
CA HIS A 3 7.80 16.54 -12.10
C HIS A 3 8.25 15.94 -13.44
N LEU A 4 8.34 14.61 -13.50
CA LEU A 4 8.66 13.87 -14.71
C LEU A 4 7.84 14.42 -15.88
N PRO A 5 8.48 14.84 -17.00
CA PRO A 5 7.73 15.34 -18.14
C PRO A 5 6.85 14.21 -18.67
N LEU A 6 5.53 14.37 -18.50
CA LEU A 6 4.56 13.50 -19.16
C LEU A 6 4.67 13.77 -20.66
N PRO A 7 4.81 12.72 -21.50
CA PRO A 7 4.84 12.91 -22.94
C PRO A 7 3.55 13.62 -23.40
N HIS A 8 3.70 14.56 -24.34
CA HIS A 8 2.58 15.32 -24.88
C HIS A 8 1.50 14.35 -25.41
N GLY A 9 0.29 14.43 -24.85
CA GLY A 9 -0.82 13.56 -25.22
C GLY A 9 -0.94 12.25 -24.42
N ALA A 10 -0.22 12.10 -23.31
CA ALA A 10 -0.48 11.02 -22.36
C ALA A 10 -1.94 11.12 -21.85
N LEU A 11 -2.78 10.20 -22.30
CA LEU A 11 -4.09 9.98 -21.72
C LEU A 11 -3.87 9.32 -20.37
N ILE A 12 -4.07 10.07 -19.28
CA ILE A 12 -4.23 9.45 -17.96
C ILE A 12 -5.57 8.71 -18.02
N THR A 13 -5.53 7.46 -18.46
CA THR A 13 -6.69 6.59 -18.41
C THR A 13 -6.90 6.23 -16.94
N VAL A 14 -8.10 6.49 -16.42
CA VAL A 14 -8.53 6.13 -15.05
C VAL A 14 -8.43 4.61 -14.79
N GLU A 15 -8.19 3.84 -15.84
CA GLU A 15 -8.13 2.38 -15.87
C GLU A 15 -6.70 1.81 -15.79
N GLU A 16 -5.71 2.56 -15.31
CA GLU A 16 -4.36 2.02 -15.11
C GLU A 16 -4.35 0.95 -14.00
N ARG A 17 -4.63 -0.29 -14.42
CA ARG A 17 -4.55 -1.50 -13.61
C ARG A 17 -3.11 -1.98 -13.58
N ALA A 18 -2.31 -1.44 -12.68
CA ALA A 18 -0.99 -2.01 -12.43
C ALA A 18 -1.16 -3.31 -11.63
N SER A 19 -1.09 -4.45 -12.32
CA SER A 19 -1.23 -5.78 -11.72
C SER A 19 0.01 -6.12 -10.90
N TYR A 20 0.01 -5.73 -9.63
CA TYR A 20 1.02 -6.14 -8.65
C TYR A 20 0.51 -7.32 -7.85
N ILE A 21 1.39 -8.26 -7.52
CA ILE A 21 1.02 -9.41 -6.70
C ILE A 21 1.16 -8.97 -5.24
N ALA A 22 0.10 -9.14 -4.48
CA ALA A 22 0.09 -8.83 -3.05
C ALA A 22 -0.19 -10.05 -2.19
N GLU A 23 0.03 -9.87 -0.89
CA GLU A 23 -0.49 -10.72 0.16
C GLU A 23 -1.51 -9.96 1.02
N SER A 24 -2.09 -10.63 2.00
CA SER A 24 -3.02 -10.02 2.93
C SER A 24 -2.34 -8.91 3.74
N TYR A 25 -2.94 -7.72 3.74
CA TYR A 25 -2.50 -6.59 4.57
C TYR A 25 -3.40 -6.46 5.80
N ASP A 26 -2.81 -6.22 6.97
CA ASP A 26 -3.52 -6.22 8.26
C ASP A 26 -4.13 -4.87 8.64
N GLY A 27 -3.90 -3.82 7.84
CA GLY A 27 -4.46 -2.49 8.07
C GLY A 27 -3.74 -1.68 9.15
N GLY A 28 -2.59 -2.12 9.66
CA GLY A 28 -1.84 -1.32 10.65
C GLY A 28 -0.88 -0.30 10.02
N SER A 29 -0.06 0.36 10.84
CA SER A 29 0.91 1.39 10.41
C SER A 29 1.93 0.91 9.36
N PHE A 30 2.41 1.85 8.53
CA PHE A 30 3.50 1.61 7.57
C PHE A 30 4.79 1.15 8.27
N GLU A 31 5.20 1.85 9.32
CA GLU A 31 6.50 1.60 9.98
C GLU A 31 6.55 0.24 10.67
N ASP A 32 5.44 -0.21 11.26
CA ASP A 32 5.41 -1.46 12.01
C ASP A 32 4.99 -2.67 11.17
N TYR A 33 4.42 -2.49 9.97
CA TYR A 33 3.99 -3.60 9.11
C TYR A 33 5.07 -4.68 8.91
N PRO A 34 6.36 -4.35 8.63
CA PRO A 34 7.42 -5.35 8.52
C PRO A 34 7.46 -6.32 9.69
N ASN A 35 7.28 -5.83 10.92
CA ASN A 35 7.34 -6.61 12.16
C ASN A 35 6.09 -7.46 12.40
N ARG A 36 4.96 -7.11 11.78
CA ARG A 36 3.69 -7.85 11.87
C ARG A 36 3.49 -8.84 10.71
N SER A 37 4.23 -8.65 9.63
CA SER A 37 4.21 -9.55 8.48
C SER A 37 4.90 -10.87 8.79
N ARG A 38 4.53 -11.93 8.04
CA ARG A 38 5.27 -13.21 8.07
C ARG A 38 6.76 -13.07 7.69
N PHE A 39 7.14 -11.96 7.05
CA PHE A 39 8.52 -11.70 6.65
C PHE A 39 9.42 -11.25 7.80
N ALA A 40 8.86 -10.91 8.97
CA ALA A 40 9.64 -10.64 10.18
C ALA A 40 10.53 -11.82 10.60
N GLU A 41 10.10 -13.05 10.30
CA GLU A 41 10.85 -14.28 10.59
C GLU A 41 11.93 -14.59 9.54
N LEU A 42 11.89 -13.89 8.42
CA LEU A 42 12.69 -14.16 7.23
C LEU A 42 13.74 -13.08 6.97
N TYR A 43 13.44 -11.84 7.32
CA TYR A 43 14.30 -10.68 7.09
C TYR A 43 14.35 -9.79 8.34
N SER A 44 15.55 -9.28 8.65
CA SER A 44 15.67 -8.09 9.49
C SER A 44 15.51 -6.85 8.62
N ILE A 45 14.52 -6.03 8.94
CA ILE A 45 14.12 -4.87 8.16
C ILE A 45 14.42 -3.61 8.98
N PHE A 46 15.19 -2.69 8.39
CA PHE A 46 15.52 -1.42 9.01
C PHE A 46 15.06 -0.27 8.13
N VAL A 47 14.21 0.59 8.67
CA VAL A 47 13.78 1.84 8.05
C VAL A 47 14.41 2.99 8.83
N LYS A 48 15.32 3.74 8.19
CA LYS A 48 15.96 4.89 8.81
C LYS A 48 16.31 5.94 7.77
N ASP A 49 15.95 7.19 8.02
CA ASP A 49 16.28 8.34 7.16
C ASP A 49 15.85 8.12 5.68
N GLY A 50 14.69 7.50 5.47
CA GLY A 50 14.17 7.17 4.14
C GLY A 50 14.88 6.02 3.42
N GLN A 51 15.84 5.36 4.09
CA GLN A 51 16.48 4.15 3.58
C GLN A 51 15.82 2.90 4.15
N ILE A 52 15.56 1.93 3.28
CA ILE A 52 15.09 0.60 3.64
C ILE A 52 16.25 -0.38 3.43
N LYS A 53 16.63 -1.10 4.48
CA LYS A 53 17.65 -2.15 4.44
C LYS A 53 17.03 -3.48 4.85
N LEU A 54 17.28 -4.50 4.04
CA LEU A 54 16.74 -5.85 4.20
C LEU A 54 17.90 -6.82 4.35
N TYR A 55 17.94 -7.56 5.45
CA TYR A 55 18.96 -8.58 5.70
C TYR A 55 18.29 -9.94 5.87
N PRO A 56 18.58 -10.93 5.00
CA PRO A 56 17.99 -12.25 5.14
C PRO A 56 18.50 -12.93 6.42
N LEU A 57 17.58 -13.47 7.20
CA LEU A 57 17.89 -14.27 8.39
C LEU A 57 18.38 -15.67 7.98
N PRO A 58 19.05 -16.43 8.88
CA PRO A 58 19.48 -17.79 8.59
C PRO A 58 18.34 -18.73 8.16
N SER A 59 17.15 -18.55 8.75
CA SER A 59 15.87 -19.18 8.36
C SER A 59 15.43 -18.79 6.96
N GLY A 60 15.78 -17.58 6.52
CA GLY A 60 15.31 -16.97 5.28
C GLY A 60 16.12 -17.30 4.02
N LYS A 61 17.15 -18.15 4.11
CA LYS A 61 18.06 -18.44 2.99
C LYS A 61 17.43 -19.18 1.80
N ALA A 62 16.20 -19.67 1.94
CA ALA A 62 15.50 -20.43 0.90
C ALA A 62 14.34 -19.68 0.22
N HIS A 63 14.05 -18.42 0.57
CA HIS A 63 12.93 -17.70 -0.04
C HIS A 63 13.27 -17.20 -1.44
N LEU A 64 12.29 -17.34 -2.33
CA LEU A 64 12.42 -16.88 -3.71
C LEU A 64 12.37 -15.35 -3.73
N LEU A 65 13.12 -14.74 -4.65
CA LEU A 65 13.06 -13.30 -4.94
C LEU A 65 11.60 -12.81 -5.11
N ALA A 66 10.75 -13.66 -5.67
CA ALA A 66 9.32 -13.43 -5.83
C ALA A 66 8.58 -13.17 -4.50
N ASP A 67 8.92 -13.86 -3.41
CA ASP A 67 8.27 -13.63 -2.11
C ASP A 67 8.61 -12.24 -1.58
N LEU A 68 9.86 -11.82 -1.75
CA LEU A 68 10.31 -10.49 -1.34
C LEU A 68 9.64 -9.38 -2.18
N GLU A 69 9.46 -9.60 -3.48
CA GLU A 69 8.73 -8.68 -4.34
C GLU A 69 7.28 -8.49 -3.88
N VAL A 70 6.57 -9.58 -3.57
CA VAL A 70 5.20 -9.55 -3.05
C VAL A 70 5.13 -8.80 -1.72
N PHE A 71 6.07 -9.07 -0.82
CA PHE A 71 6.16 -8.35 0.46
C PHE A 71 6.34 -6.85 0.25
N LEU A 72 7.32 -6.45 -0.58
CA LEU A 72 7.62 -5.05 -0.83
C LEU A 72 6.46 -4.33 -1.51
N GLN A 73 5.81 -4.97 -2.48
CA GLN A 73 4.62 -4.41 -3.14
C GLN A 73 3.49 -4.20 -2.13
N THR A 74 3.19 -5.20 -1.32
CA THR A 74 2.13 -5.14 -0.29
C THR A 74 2.44 -4.06 0.74
N TRP A 75 3.65 -4.07 1.31
CA TRP A 75 4.06 -3.13 2.34
C TRP A 75 4.08 -1.69 1.84
N LEU A 76 4.79 -1.43 0.75
CA LEU A 76 4.97 -0.07 0.26
C LEU A 76 3.66 0.51 -0.25
N PHE A 77 2.84 -0.29 -0.93
CA PHE A 77 1.55 0.20 -1.41
C PHE A 77 0.59 0.48 -0.26
N PHE A 78 0.20 -0.55 0.50
CA PHE A 78 -0.83 -0.38 1.52
C PHE A 78 -0.38 0.47 2.68
N GLY A 79 0.88 0.36 3.09
CA GLY A 79 1.40 1.19 4.17
C GLY A 79 1.44 2.66 3.79
N LEU A 80 1.84 3.04 2.57
CA LEU A 80 1.78 4.45 2.15
C LEU A 80 0.34 4.96 2.02
N ILE A 81 -0.57 4.12 1.55
CA ILE A 81 -1.99 4.44 1.47
C ILE A 81 -2.60 4.65 2.87
N HIS A 82 -2.28 3.76 3.81
CA HIS A 82 -2.71 3.89 5.19
C HIS A 82 -2.09 5.13 5.86
N GLU A 83 -0.81 5.42 5.64
CA GLU A 83 -0.17 6.61 6.21
C GLU A 83 -0.78 7.92 5.67
N MET A 84 -1.11 7.95 4.38
CA MET A 84 -1.66 9.13 3.71
C MET A 84 -3.15 9.36 4.01
N PHE A 85 -3.93 8.29 4.08
CA PHE A 85 -5.39 8.36 4.11
C PHE A 85 -6.01 7.79 5.39
N GLY A 86 -5.22 7.14 6.25
CA GLY A 86 -5.67 6.46 7.46
C GLY A 86 -6.78 5.47 7.16
N ASN A 87 -7.80 5.49 8.02
CA ASN A 87 -8.97 4.62 7.94
C ASN A 87 -9.88 4.87 6.72
N LEU A 88 -9.65 5.93 5.94
CA LEU A 88 -10.41 6.15 4.69
C LEU A 88 -10.08 5.12 3.62
N ALA A 89 -8.94 4.44 3.75
CA ALA A 89 -8.45 3.49 2.78
C ALA A 89 -8.43 2.09 3.39
N SER A 90 -9.47 1.31 3.11
CA SER A 90 -9.47 -0.12 3.42
C SER A 90 -8.67 -0.88 2.35
N PRO A 91 -7.84 -1.88 2.73
CA PRO A 91 -7.11 -2.70 1.77
C PRO A 91 -8.00 -3.36 0.71
N ASP A 92 -9.21 -3.75 1.09
CA ASP A 92 -10.20 -4.37 0.21
C ASP A 92 -10.56 -3.51 -1.02
N MET A 93 -10.43 -2.18 -0.92
CA MET A 93 -10.72 -1.25 -2.02
C MET A 93 -9.73 -1.34 -3.17
N PHE A 94 -8.58 -1.98 -2.93
CA PHE A 94 -7.47 -2.08 -3.87
C PHE A 94 -7.16 -3.52 -4.25
N ILE A 95 -7.99 -4.49 -3.86
CA ILE A 95 -7.85 -5.87 -4.28
C ILE A 95 -8.71 -6.10 -5.52
N ASP A 96 -8.08 -6.50 -6.63
CA ASP A 96 -8.78 -6.93 -7.82
C ASP A 96 -9.26 -8.38 -7.64
N ARG A 97 -10.59 -8.54 -7.54
CA ARG A 97 -11.27 -9.83 -7.36
C ARG A 97 -11.75 -10.45 -8.66
N ASP A 98 -11.68 -9.72 -9.77
CA ASP A 98 -12.06 -10.21 -11.10
C ASP A 98 -10.89 -10.96 -11.77
N SER A 99 -9.68 -10.72 -11.28
CA SER A 99 -8.46 -11.42 -11.66
C SER A 99 -8.31 -12.78 -10.94
N GLU A 100 -7.52 -13.69 -11.51
CA GLU A 100 -7.41 -15.11 -11.12
C GLU A 100 -7.60 -15.42 -9.61
N PRO A 101 -8.44 -16.40 -9.23
CA PRO A 101 -8.78 -16.69 -7.84
C PRO A 101 -7.61 -17.17 -6.97
N SER A 102 -6.47 -17.53 -7.59
CA SER A 102 -5.28 -18.03 -6.89
C SER A 102 -4.32 -16.94 -6.42
N ARG A 103 -4.50 -15.68 -6.83
CA ARG A 103 -3.55 -14.60 -6.47
C ARG A 103 -4.30 -13.31 -6.15
N LEU A 104 -3.86 -12.65 -5.08
CA LEU A 104 -4.32 -11.29 -4.78
C LEU A 104 -3.57 -10.32 -5.69
N LEU A 105 -4.31 -9.61 -6.54
CA LEU A 105 -3.76 -8.54 -7.35
C LEU A 105 -4.15 -7.18 -6.79
N LEU A 106 -3.20 -6.25 -6.77
CA LEU A 106 -3.46 -4.86 -6.41
C LEU A 106 -4.01 -4.10 -7.60
N THR A 107 -4.88 -3.14 -7.30
CA THR A 107 -5.41 -2.18 -8.25
C THR A 107 -5.46 -0.80 -7.62
N THR A 108 -5.22 0.22 -8.43
CA THR A 108 -5.32 1.64 -8.03
C THR A 108 -6.73 2.20 -8.23
N ALA A 109 -7.69 1.38 -8.68
CA ALA A 109 -9.06 1.79 -8.99
C ALA A 109 -9.80 2.46 -7.81
N GLY A 110 -9.43 2.13 -6.56
CA GLY A 110 -9.97 2.76 -5.36
C GLY A 110 -9.44 4.18 -5.09
N LEU A 111 -8.30 4.58 -5.66
CA LEU A 111 -7.63 5.85 -5.34
C LEU A 111 -8.50 7.08 -5.63
N PRO A 112 -9.17 7.22 -6.80
CA PRO A 112 -9.96 8.41 -7.08
C PRO A 112 -11.06 8.66 -6.05
N GLN A 113 -11.68 7.60 -5.54
CA GLN A 113 -12.74 7.71 -4.53
C GLN A 113 -12.18 8.20 -3.19
N ILE A 114 -11.06 7.63 -2.76
CA ILE A 114 -10.40 7.99 -1.50
C ILE A 114 -9.87 9.42 -1.55
N VAL A 115 -9.24 9.83 -2.66
CA VAL A 115 -8.76 11.21 -2.85
C VAL A 115 -9.92 12.20 -2.78
N LYS A 116 -11.07 11.88 -3.38
CA LYS A 116 -12.27 12.71 -3.30
C LYS A 116 -12.81 12.82 -1.87
N ALA A 117 -12.87 11.71 -1.14
CA ALA A 117 -13.31 11.70 0.25
C ALA A 117 -12.36 12.50 1.17
N TRP A 118 -11.06 12.33 0.98
CA TRP A 118 -10.02 13.08 1.69
C TRP A 118 -10.11 14.58 1.43
N GLY A 119 -10.28 14.99 0.18
CA GLY A 119 -10.50 16.40 -0.18
C GLY A 119 -11.70 17.01 0.53
N ALA A 120 -12.83 16.29 0.55
CA ALA A 120 -14.05 16.75 1.21
C ALA A 120 -13.91 16.90 2.73
N LEU A 121 -13.09 16.07 3.39
CA LEU A 121 -12.79 16.21 4.82
C LEU A 121 -11.91 17.44 5.09
N LYS A 122 -10.90 17.64 4.24
CA LYS A 122 -10.00 18.80 4.31
C LYS A 122 -10.77 20.11 4.17
N ASP A 123 -11.72 20.18 3.24
CA ASP A 123 -12.57 21.35 3.01
C ASP A 123 -13.47 21.68 4.22
N ARG A 124 -13.77 20.67 5.06
CA ARG A 124 -14.55 20.84 6.30
C ARG A 124 -13.69 21.21 7.51
N GLY A 125 -12.37 21.37 7.33
CA GLY A 125 -11.43 21.60 8.43
C GLY A 125 -11.30 20.40 9.36
N LEU A 126 -11.82 19.24 8.97
CA LEU A 126 -11.64 17.99 9.69
C LEU A 126 -10.30 17.41 9.23
N GLN A 127 -9.35 17.35 10.16
CA GLN A 127 -8.18 16.52 9.93
C GLN A 127 -8.69 15.08 9.85
N ALA A 128 -8.20 14.31 8.87
CA ALA A 128 -8.38 12.87 8.87
C ALA A 128 -7.58 12.33 10.06
N ASP A 129 -8.14 12.48 11.26
CA ASP A 129 -7.58 11.89 12.46
C ASP A 129 -7.54 10.40 12.23
N MET A 130 -6.36 9.81 12.46
CA MET A 130 -6.12 8.37 12.45
C MET A 130 -7.09 7.58 13.36
N ASP A 131 -7.82 8.25 14.27
CA ASP A 131 -8.70 7.62 15.24
C ASP A 131 -10.22 7.89 15.04
N THR A 132 -10.62 8.83 14.17
CA THR A 132 -11.98 9.41 14.24
C THR A 132 -12.97 8.92 13.17
N CYS A 133 -12.83 7.68 12.68
CA CYS A 133 -13.79 7.10 11.72
C CYS A 133 -14.60 5.89 12.26
N ALA A 134 -14.66 5.69 13.58
CA ALA A 134 -15.53 4.69 14.20
C ALA A 134 -17.02 5.10 14.30
N HIS A 135 -17.43 6.26 13.78
CA HIS A 135 -18.76 6.84 14.03
C HIS A 135 -19.58 7.22 12.79
N LEU A 136 -19.31 6.59 11.65
CA LEU A 136 -20.19 6.70 10.47
C LEU A 136 -20.71 5.31 10.07
N ASN A 137 -21.61 4.77 10.89
CA ASN A 137 -22.59 3.76 10.52
C ASN A 137 -23.98 4.29 10.83
#